data_AF-A0A6G3CXD8-F1
#
_entry.id   AF-A0A6G3CXD8-F1
#
_cell.length_a   1.000
_cell.length_b   1.000
_cell.length_c   1.000
_cell.angle_alpha   90.00
_cell.angle_beta   90.00
_cell.angle_gamma   90.00
#
_symmetry.space_group_name_H-M   'P 1'
#
loop_
_entity.id
_entity.type
_entity.pdbx_description
1 polymer ?
#
loop_
_entity_poly.entity_id
_entity_poly.type
_entity_poly.pdbx_seq_one_letter_code
_entity_poly.pdbx_strand_id
1 'polypeptide(L)'
;MSAWLKDTTTLRTGAAVAHHGVDIFALLRDQSGSQAAQVTAAGAAWLAGAAPYPRSTLAQWEEHPTAPGVLPCGSAFDVVNVPALFGRRMLERLWAEGPGSGPVATHRGRMLLFAAPGTAQRLPSLLAWEEWGTGGSEGSGGPGDSRGPVPPLLCHGTGDAVTVPPLTCASSEGGPRWVVAPDTRTPWLPGPDVLLWACVRVSRSASSRGPAHSIFPRADQGANVYDVSRRR
;
A
#
# COMPACT_ATOMS: atom_id res chain seq x y z
N MET A 1 -66.59 33.80 8.73
CA MET A 1 -66.76 34.18 10.15
C MET A 1 -66.32 33.00 11.01
N SER A 2 -65.29 33.26 11.80
CA SER A 2 -64.59 32.55 12.89
C SER A 2 -65.10 31.21 13.47
N ALA A 3 -64.15 30.28 13.68
CA ALA A 3 -63.85 29.59 14.97
C ALA A 3 -62.64 28.62 14.76
N TRP A 4 -61.41 28.98 15.13
CA TRP A 4 -60.69 28.61 16.39
C TRP A 4 -60.62 27.09 16.68
N LEU A 5 -59.48 26.40 16.47
CA LEU A 5 -58.33 26.14 17.40
C LEU A 5 -58.79 25.43 18.70
N LYS A 6 -58.25 24.31 19.21
CA LYS A 6 -56.93 23.64 19.22
C LYS A 6 -57.18 22.15 19.56
N ASP A 7 -56.22 21.24 19.34
CA ASP A 7 -55.67 20.50 20.49
C ASP A 7 -54.40 19.66 20.22
N THR A 8 -53.46 19.88 21.15
CA THR A 8 -52.46 18.96 21.72
C THR A 8 -51.50 18.20 20.81
N THR A 9 -50.32 18.81 20.64
CA THR A 9 -49.04 18.09 20.60
C THR A 9 -48.69 17.59 22.01
N THR A 10 -48.47 16.28 22.18
CA THR A 10 -47.35 15.67 22.93
C THR A 10 -47.51 14.15 22.97
N LEU A 11 -46.36 13.45 23.16
CA LEU A 11 -46.11 12.00 23.20
C LEU A 11 -45.68 11.44 21.83
N ARG A 12 -44.48 10.88 21.65
CA ARG A 12 -43.52 10.29 22.58
C ARG A 12 -42.14 10.32 21.93
N THR A 13 -41.13 10.61 22.73
CA THR A 13 -39.75 10.17 22.52
C THR A 13 -39.75 8.65 22.37
N GLY A 14 -39.82 8.17 21.13
CA GLY A 14 -39.40 6.81 20.79
C GLY A 14 -37.89 6.82 20.79
N ALA A 15 -37.31 6.18 21.81
CA ALA A 15 -35.88 5.93 21.88
C ALA A 15 -35.38 5.42 20.52
N ALA A 16 -34.39 6.12 19.96
CA ALA A 16 -33.64 5.61 18.83
C ALA A 16 -32.96 4.32 19.29
N VAL A 17 -33.57 3.19 18.97
CA VAL A 17 -32.90 1.89 19.06
C VAL A 17 -31.76 2.00 18.07
N ALA A 18 -30.55 2.15 18.60
CA ALA A 18 -29.34 2.12 17.81
C ALA A 18 -29.36 0.78 17.06
N HIS A 19 -29.62 0.83 15.76
CA HIS A 19 -29.42 -0.31 14.89
C HIS A 19 -27.93 -0.63 14.95
N HIS A 20 -27.55 -1.58 15.81
CA HIS A 20 -26.29 -2.31 15.71
C HIS A 20 -26.42 -3.28 14.52
N GLY A 21 -26.69 -2.70 13.36
CA GLY A 21 -26.77 -3.41 12.09
C GLY A 21 -25.36 -3.71 11.67
N VAL A 22 -25.01 -4.99 11.74
CA VAL A 22 -23.77 -5.52 11.18
C VAL A 22 -23.64 -5.02 9.74
N ASP A 23 -22.59 -4.27 9.44
CA ASP A 23 -22.32 -3.79 8.08
C ASP A 23 -21.88 -5.00 7.23
N ILE A 24 -22.85 -5.54 6.48
CA ILE A 24 -22.65 -6.69 5.60
C ILE A 24 -21.54 -6.40 4.57
N PHE A 25 -21.41 -5.16 4.08
CA PHE A 25 -20.35 -4.82 3.13
C PHE A 25 -18.97 -4.80 3.79
N ALA A 26 -18.88 -4.36 5.04
CA ALA A 26 -17.65 -4.46 5.82
C ALA A 26 -17.27 -5.93 6.05
N LEU A 27 -18.23 -6.79 6.43
CA LEU A 27 -17.99 -8.23 6.60
C LEU A 27 -17.59 -8.93 5.31
N LEU A 28 -18.24 -8.61 4.18
CA LEU A 28 -17.87 -9.20 2.89
C LEU A 28 -16.47 -8.76 2.47
N ARG A 29 -16.10 -7.50 2.73
CA ARG A 29 -14.75 -6.98 2.44
C ARG A 29 -13.68 -7.61 3.33
N ASP A 30 -13.99 -7.84 4.59
CA ASP A 30 -13.10 -8.54 5.53
C ASP A 30 -12.90 -10.01 5.13
N GLN A 31 -13.97 -10.69 4.70
CA GLN A 31 -13.90 -12.04 4.15
C GLN A 31 -13.09 -12.11 2.85
N SER A 32 -13.33 -11.21 1.89
CA SER A 32 -12.55 -11.16 0.64
C SER A 32 -11.08 -10.82 0.91
N GLY A 33 -10.79 -9.93 1.87
CA GLY A 33 -9.43 -9.63 2.32
C GLY A 33 -8.75 -10.83 2.98
N SER A 34 -9.50 -11.58 3.79
CA SER A 34 -9.05 -12.84 4.39
C SER A 34 -8.75 -13.90 3.32
N GLN A 35 -9.61 -14.04 2.31
CA GLN A 35 -9.40 -14.99 1.22
C GLN A 35 -8.19 -14.62 0.35
N ALA A 36 -8.03 -13.34 -0.01
CA ALA A 36 -6.87 -12.86 -0.74
C ALA A 36 -5.56 -13.05 0.04
N ALA A 37 -5.61 -13.15 1.37
CA ALA A 37 -4.47 -13.36 2.24
C ALA A 37 -4.19 -14.86 2.56
N GLN A 38 -4.96 -15.81 2.02
CA GLN A 38 -4.77 -17.24 2.27
C GLN A 38 -3.82 -17.89 1.27
N VAL A 39 -2.78 -18.55 1.79
CA VAL A 39 -1.86 -19.33 0.96
C VAL A 39 -2.48 -20.69 0.64
N THR A 40 -2.51 -21.08 -0.63
CA THR A 40 -2.93 -22.43 -1.02
C THR A 40 -1.75 -23.41 -0.96
N ALA A 41 -2.02 -24.72 -1.00
CA ALA A 41 -0.96 -25.73 -1.13
C ALA A 41 -0.10 -25.53 -2.39
N ALA A 42 -0.70 -25.03 -3.49
CA ALA A 42 0.01 -24.71 -4.72
C ALA A 42 0.94 -23.50 -4.52
N GLY A 43 0.45 -22.45 -3.85
CA GLY A 43 1.26 -21.27 -3.49
C GLY A 43 2.39 -21.59 -2.51
N ALA A 44 2.14 -22.43 -1.50
CA ALA A 44 3.16 -22.91 -0.58
C ALA A 44 4.26 -23.70 -1.31
N ALA A 45 3.89 -24.54 -2.29
CA ALA A 45 4.85 -25.25 -3.12
C ALA A 45 5.71 -24.32 -3.99
N TRP A 46 5.14 -23.23 -4.51
CA TRP A 46 5.91 -22.19 -5.21
C TRP A 46 6.90 -21.48 -4.29
N LEU A 47 6.45 -21.04 -3.11
CA LEU A 47 7.30 -20.41 -2.10
C LEU A 47 8.46 -21.32 -1.69
N ALA A 48 8.18 -22.58 -1.36
CA ALA A 48 9.19 -23.56 -0.99
C ALA A 48 10.17 -23.86 -2.13
N GLY A 49 9.73 -23.72 -3.39
CA GLY A 49 10.57 -23.88 -4.57
C GLY A 49 11.71 -22.86 -4.67
N ALA A 50 11.65 -21.73 -3.94
CA ALA A 50 12.75 -20.78 -3.85
C ALA A 50 13.94 -21.35 -3.06
N ALA A 51 13.67 -22.21 -2.07
CA ALA A 51 14.67 -22.76 -1.17
C ALA A 51 15.49 -23.89 -1.83
N PRO A 52 16.75 -24.11 -1.40
CA PRO A 52 17.57 -25.23 -1.90
C PRO A 52 16.97 -26.62 -1.62
N TYR A 53 16.16 -26.74 -0.57
CA TYR A 53 15.51 -27.98 -0.15
C TYR A 53 13.99 -27.77 0.02
N PRO A 54 13.21 -27.76 -1.09
CA PRO A 54 11.79 -27.44 -1.05
C PRO A 54 10.96 -28.38 -0.17
N ARG A 55 11.25 -29.68 -0.20
CA ARG A 55 10.52 -30.68 0.61
C ARG A 55 10.71 -30.46 2.11
N SER A 56 11.94 -30.18 2.53
CA SER A 56 12.25 -29.89 3.94
C SER A 56 11.59 -28.59 4.40
N THR A 57 11.55 -27.58 3.52
CA THR A 57 10.87 -26.30 3.79
C THR A 57 9.37 -26.50 4.00
N LEU A 58 8.72 -27.29 3.14
CA LEU A 58 7.31 -27.65 3.29
C LEU A 58 7.05 -28.43 4.58
N ALA A 59 7.86 -29.45 4.88
CA ALA A 59 7.72 -30.25 6.10
C ALA A 59 7.85 -29.38 7.36
N GLN A 60 8.78 -28.42 7.37
CA GLN A 60 8.94 -27.48 8.49
C GLN A 60 7.71 -26.59 8.67
N TRP A 61 7.11 -26.10 7.58
CA TRP A 61 5.87 -25.32 7.66
C TRP A 61 4.65 -26.17 8.00
N GLU A 62 4.60 -27.44 7.62
CA GLU A 62 3.55 -28.36 8.05
C GLU A 62 3.61 -28.59 9.57
N GLU A 63 4.81 -28.71 10.13
CA GLU A 63 5.03 -28.84 11.56
C GLU A 63 4.72 -27.52 12.31
N HIS A 64 5.03 -26.38 11.69
CA HIS A 64 4.88 -25.05 12.28
C HIS A 64 4.12 -24.07 11.35
N PRO A 65 2.81 -24.27 11.11
CA PRO A 65 2.05 -23.55 10.07
C PRO A 65 1.81 -22.07 10.38
N THR A 66 2.00 -21.66 11.62
CA THR A 66 1.87 -20.28 12.11
C THR A 66 3.20 -19.56 12.20
N ALA A 67 4.33 -20.24 11.93
CA ALA A 67 5.65 -19.64 11.96
C ALA A 67 5.93 -18.89 10.64
N PRO A 68 6.50 -17.67 10.70
CA PRO A 68 7.01 -17.02 9.50
C PRO A 68 8.21 -17.78 8.95
N GLY A 69 8.36 -17.78 7.62
CA GLY A 69 9.48 -18.41 6.93
C GLY A 69 10.55 -17.41 6.52
N VAL A 70 11.76 -17.89 6.23
CA VAL A 70 12.80 -17.12 5.55
C VAL A 70 13.12 -17.82 4.24
N LEU A 71 13.01 -17.12 3.13
CA LEU A 71 13.25 -17.65 1.80
C LEU A 71 14.33 -16.85 1.07
N PRO A 72 15.23 -17.51 0.32
CA PRO A 72 16.17 -16.82 -0.53
C PRO A 72 15.46 -16.14 -1.70
N CYS A 73 16.01 -15.01 -2.15
CA CYS A 73 15.58 -14.30 -3.35
C CYS A 73 16.49 -14.65 -4.55
N GLY A 74 16.05 -14.30 -5.75
CA GLY A 74 16.82 -14.45 -7.00
C GLY A 74 16.59 -15.75 -7.77
N SER A 75 15.99 -16.78 -7.16
CA SER A 75 15.70 -18.06 -7.84
C SER A 75 14.28 -18.09 -8.41
N ALA A 76 13.27 -18.11 -7.54
CA ALA A 76 11.86 -18.16 -7.92
C ALA A 76 11.24 -16.75 -8.02
N PHE A 77 11.76 -15.79 -7.27
CA PHE A 77 11.29 -14.41 -7.23
C PHE A 77 12.38 -13.49 -6.67
N ASP A 78 12.27 -12.21 -7.01
CA ASP A 78 12.89 -11.11 -6.29
C ASP A 78 11.85 -10.44 -5.39
N VAL A 79 12.27 -9.60 -4.45
CA VAL A 79 11.36 -8.80 -3.64
C VAL A 79 11.72 -7.33 -3.68
N VAL A 80 10.74 -6.49 -3.99
CA VAL A 80 10.85 -5.03 -3.88
C VAL A 80 10.14 -4.58 -2.61
N ASN A 81 10.93 -4.10 -1.66
CA ASN A 81 10.52 -3.73 -0.32
C ASN A 81 10.34 -2.20 -0.24
N VAL A 82 9.08 -1.78 -0.13
CA VAL A 82 8.65 -0.39 -0.28
C VAL A 82 7.96 0.12 0.99
N PRO A 83 8.01 1.42 1.33
CA PRO A 83 7.26 1.96 2.46
C PRO A 83 5.76 1.68 2.31
N ALA A 84 5.07 1.28 3.39
CA ALA A 84 3.72 0.73 3.29
C ALA A 84 2.69 1.65 2.59
N LEU A 85 2.73 2.96 2.85
CA LEU A 85 1.80 3.90 2.22
C LEU A 85 2.07 4.05 0.71
N PHE A 86 3.34 4.07 0.31
CA PHE A 86 3.71 4.14 -1.10
C PHE A 86 3.36 2.83 -1.81
N GLY A 87 3.68 1.69 -1.20
CA GLY A 87 3.35 0.36 -1.72
C GLY A 87 1.85 0.13 -1.87
N ARG A 88 1.02 0.65 -0.94
CA ARG A 88 -0.44 0.55 -1.06
C ARG A 88 -0.93 1.28 -2.31
N ARG A 89 -0.44 2.49 -2.54
CA ARG A 89 -0.78 3.26 -3.76
C ARG A 89 -0.26 2.58 -5.03
N MET A 90 0.91 1.94 -4.97
CA MET A 90 1.41 1.14 -6.10
C MET A 90 0.46 -0.02 -6.38
N LEU A 91 0.03 -0.75 -5.35
CA LEU A 91 -0.90 -1.87 -5.47
C LEU A 91 -2.24 -1.43 -6.07
N GLU A 92 -2.79 -0.31 -5.59
CA GLU A 92 -4.01 0.30 -6.14
C GLU A 92 -3.85 0.60 -7.64
N ARG A 93 -2.72 1.18 -8.07
CA ARG A 93 -2.45 1.45 -9.49
C ARG A 93 -2.31 0.17 -10.30
N LEU A 94 -1.57 -0.81 -9.78
CA LEU A 94 -1.35 -2.10 -10.45
C LEU A 94 -2.65 -2.85 -10.71
N TRP A 95 -3.64 -2.73 -9.82
CA TRP A 95 -4.95 -3.36 -10.02
C TRP A 95 -5.93 -2.52 -10.85
N ALA A 96 -5.89 -1.20 -10.71
CA ALA A 96 -6.83 -0.33 -11.42
C ALA A 96 -6.46 -0.14 -12.90
N GLU A 97 -5.17 -0.03 -13.21
CA GLU A 97 -4.69 0.37 -14.54
C GLU A 97 -3.55 -0.53 -15.05
N GLY A 98 -3.03 -1.41 -14.20
CA GLY A 98 -1.90 -2.27 -14.50
C GLY A 98 -2.29 -3.73 -14.77
N PRO A 99 -1.30 -4.58 -15.04
CA PRO A 99 -1.50 -6.01 -15.29
C PRO A 99 -1.75 -6.85 -14.02
N GLY A 100 -1.90 -6.22 -12.84
CA GLY A 100 -1.92 -6.90 -11.55
C GLY A 100 -0.62 -6.70 -10.74
N SER A 101 -0.57 -7.26 -9.53
CA SER A 101 0.56 -7.08 -8.58
C SER A 101 1.36 -8.34 -8.27
N GLY A 102 0.81 -9.52 -8.55
CA GLY A 102 1.32 -10.78 -7.99
C GLY A 102 1.18 -10.83 -6.45
N PRO A 103 1.89 -11.76 -5.79
CA PRO A 103 1.90 -11.88 -4.34
C PRO A 103 2.51 -10.65 -3.65
N VAL A 104 1.89 -10.23 -2.55
CA VAL A 104 2.29 -9.06 -1.77
C VAL A 104 2.14 -9.36 -0.28
N ALA A 105 3.18 -9.06 0.50
CA ALA A 105 3.14 -9.16 1.94
C ALA A 105 3.41 -7.80 2.59
N THR A 106 3.18 -7.71 3.90
CA THR A 106 3.68 -6.62 4.74
C THR A 106 4.58 -7.17 5.83
N HIS A 107 5.63 -6.43 6.17
CA HIS A 107 6.54 -6.76 7.26
C HIS A 107 7.18 -5.46 7.78
N ARG A 108 7.13 -5.23 9.10
CA ARG A 108 7.78 -4.07 9.77
C ARG A 108 7.50 -2.71 9.10
N GLY A 109 6.22 -2.42 8.80
CA GLY A 109 5.82 -1.13 8.22
C GLY A 109 6.16 -0.96 6.73
N ARG A 110 6.61 -2.03 6.07
CA ARG A 110 6.90 -2.04 4.64
C ARG A 110 6.06 -3.10 3.92
N MET A 111 5.85 -2.89 2.62
CA MET A 111 5.23 -3.84 1.72
C MET A 111 6.31 -4.54 0.91
N LEU A 112 6.21 -5.86 0.83
CA LEU A 112 7.08 -6.75 0.08
C LEU A 112 6.32 -7.16 -1.18
N LEU A 113 6.68 -6.58 -2.33
CA LEU A 113 6.13 -6.96 -3.63
C LEU A 113 7.02 -8.05 -4.23
N PHE A 114 6.45 -9.23 -4.45
CA PHE A 114 7.17 -10.32 -5.12
C PHE A 114 7.22 -10.02 -6.61
N ALA A 115 8.41 -10.07 -7.19
CA ALA A 115 8.70 -9.63 -8.54
C ALA A 115 9.43 -10.72 -9.33
N ALA A 116 9.45 -10.58 -10.64
CA ALA A 116 10.15 -11.53 -11.50
C ALA A 116 11.66 -11.53 -11.18
N PRO A 117 12.34 -12.68 -11.15
CA PRO A 117 13.80 -12.74 -10.94
C PRO A 117 14.57 -11.80 -11.86
N GLY A 118 15.60 -11.12 -11.33
CA GLY A 118 16.37 -10.09 -12.03
C GLY A 118 15.80 -8.67 -11.92
N THR A 119 14.58 -8.51 -11.38
CA THR A 119 13.99 -7.21 -11.09
C THR A 119 14.83 -6.42 -10.10
N ALA A 120 15.35 -7.06 -9.05
CA ALA A 120 16.12 -6.39 -8.02
C ALA A 120 17.41 -5.77 -8.55
N GLN A 121 17.99 -6.35 -9.60
CA GLN A 121 19.17 -5.81 -10.28
C GLN A 121 18.82 -4.64 -11.22
N ARG A 122 17.69 -4.75 -11.95
CA ARG A 122 17.37 -3.81 -13.04
C ARG A 122 16.57 -2.59 -12.57
N LEU A 123 15.68 -2.74 -11.60
CA LEU A 123 14.79 -1.67 -11.14
C LEU A 123 15.52 -0.46 -10.55
N PRO A 124 16.55 -0.60 -9.69
CA PRO A 124 17.28 0.55 -9.16
C PRO A 124 17.89 1.43 -10.26
N SER A 125 18.46 0.80 -11.29
CA SER A 125 19.00 1.51 -12.45
C SER A 125 17.90 2.30 -13.16
N LEU A 126 16.75 1.67 -13.46
CA LEU A 126 15.63 2.34 -14.13
C LEU A 126 15.09 3.53 -13.33
N LEU A 127 15.02 3.42 -12.00
CA LEU A 127 14.59 4.52 -11.13
C LEU A 127 15.60 5.68 -11.15
N ALA A 128 16.90 5.37 -11.10
CA ALA A 128 17.95 6.38 -11.21
C ALA A 128 17.89 7.12 -12.57
N TRP A 129 17.64 6.40 -13.67
CA TRP A 129 17.44 7.01 -14.99
C TRP A 129 16.22 7.93 -15.05
N GLU A 130 15.11 7.56 -14.41
CA GLU A 130 13.90 8.40 -14.32
C GLU A 130 14.13 9.70 -13.51
N GLU A 131 14.90 9.62 -12.42
CA GLU A 131 15.30 10.78 -11.62
C GLU A 131 16.20 11.73 -12.42
N TRP A 132 17.05 11.20 -13.28
CA TRP A 132 17.97 11.99 -14.12
C TRP A 132 17.32 12.53 -15.41
N GLY A 133 16.41 11.76 -16.03
CA GLY A 133 15.79 12.09 -17.33
C GLY A 133 14.66 13.12 -17.26
N THR A 134 14.17 13.44 -16.07
CA THR A 134 13.16 14.49 -15.82
C THR A 134 13.77 15.79 -15.27
N GLY A 135 15.09 15.81 -15.02
CA GLY A 135 15.87 16.95 -14.53
C GLY A 135 16.49 17.85 -15.62
N GLY A 136 16.01 17.77 -16.87
CA GLY A 136 16.49 18.59 -17.97
C GLY A 136 15.86 19.98 -18.06
N SER A 137 16.07 20.83 -17.05
CA SER A 137 16.18 22.30 -17.16
C SER A 137 16.23 22.90 -15.75
N GLU A 138 17.44 22.98 -15.19
CA GLU A 138 17.76 24.06 -14.24
C GLU A 138 17.65 25.40 -15.00
N GLY A 139 16.44 25.91 -15.20
CA GLY A 139 16.28 27.15 -15.98
C GLY A 139 14.88 27.55 -16.43
N SER A 140 13.83 26.74 -16.27
CA SER A 140 12.48 27.17 -16.66
C SER A 140 11.41 26.64 -15.72
N GLY A 141 11.14 27.42 -14.67
CA GLY A 141 9.98 27.26 -13.82
C GLY A 141 8.69 27.46 -14.60
N GLY A 142 8.07 26.36 -15.02
CA GLY A 142 6.65 26.27 -15.34
C GLY A 142 5.94 25.44 -14.26
N PRO A 143 4.80 25.87 -13.70
CA PRO A 143 4.08 25.12 -12.69
C PRO A 143 3.33 23.97 -13.37
N GLY A 144 3.94 22.79 -13.49
CA GLY A 144 3.27 21.67 -14.16
C GLY A 144 3.81 20.27 -13.88
N ASP A 145 5.12 20.06 -13.78
CA ASP A 145 5.68 18.70 -13.93
C ASP A 145 6.67 18.27 -12.84
N SER A 146 6.61 18.88 -11.66
CA SER A 146 7.49 18.52 -10.54
C SER A 146 7.08 17.19 -9.89
N ARG A 147 7.59 16.06 -10.39
CA ARG A 147 7.42 14.73 -9.78
C ARG A 147 7.93 14.72 -8.32
N GLY A 148 7.12 14.18 -7.39
CA GLY A 148 7.51 13.99 -6.00
C GLY A 148 8.56 12.88 -5.91
N PRO A 149 9.52 12.98 -4.97
CA PRO A 149 10.61 12.00 -4.89
C PRO A 149 10.04 10.59 -4.63
N VAL A 150 10.52 9.60 -5.37
CA VAL A 150 10.26 8.20 -5.06
C VAL A 150 10.97 7.90 -3.74
N PRO A 151 10.30 7.34 -2.72
CA PRO A 151 10.98 7.00 -1.48
C PRO A 151 11.98 5.86 -1.71
N PRO A 152 13.02 5.71 -0.86
CA PRO A 152 14.03 4.68 -1.06
C PRO A 152 13.43 3.27 -1.02
N LEU A 153 13.50 2.59 -2.15
CA LEU A 153 13.07 1.20 -2.30
C LEU A 153 14.26 0.29 -1.99
N LEU A 154 14.01 -0.84 -1.33
CA LEU A 154 15.02 -1.88 -1.14
C LEU A 154 14.70 -3.02 -2.10
N CYS A 155 15.70 -3.47 -2.84
CA CYS A 155 15.56 -4.54 -3.81
C CYS A 155 16.34 -5.76 -3.31
N HIS A 156 15.66 -6.89 -3.17
CA HIS A 156 16.22 -8.16 -2.70
C HIS A 156 16.20 -9.17 -3.86
N GLY A 157 17.37 -9.65 -4.26
CA GLY A 157 17.53 -10.64 -5.34
C GLY A 157 18.53 -11.72 -4.96
N THR A 158 19.19 -12.33 -5.94
CA THR A 158 20.66 -12.49 -5.95
C THR A 158 21.42 -12.74 -4.65
N GLY A 159 21.05 -13.69 -3.77
CA GLY A 159 21.81 -13.95 -2.53
C GLY A 159 21.29 -13.23 -1.29
N ASP A 160 20.20 -12.47 -1.42
CA ASP A 160 19.41 -11.96 -0.31
C ASP A 160 18.41 -13.02 0.17
N ALA A 161 17.84 -12.79 1.36
CA ALA A 161 16.72 -13.55 1.87
C ALA A 161 15.69 -12.63 2.53
N VAL A 162 14.42 -13.02 2.47
CA VAL A 162 13.30 -12.26 3.02
C VAL A 162 12.47 -13.11 3.96
N THR A 163 11.93 -12.46 5.00
CA THR A 163 10.90 -13.06 5.85
C THR A 163 9.56 -13.04 5.13
N VAL A 164 8.98 -14.22 4.91
CA VAL A 164 7.63 -14.37 4.37
C VAL A 164 6.63 -14.62 5.50
N PRO A 165 5.38 -14.14 5.38
CA PRO A 165 4.35 -14.44 6.35
C PRO A 165 4.10 -15.94 6.51
N PRO A 166 3.52 -16.37 7.64
CA PRO A 166 3.07 -17.75 7.82
C PRO A 166 2.12 -18.20 6.70
N LEU A 167 2.05 -19.52 6.45
CA LEU A 167 1.12 -20.07 5.45
C LEU A 167 -0.34 -19.95 5.90
N THR A 168 -0.56 -19.97 7.21
CA THR A 168 -1.89 -19.77 7.81
C THR A 168 -2.08 -18.32 8.24
N CYS A 169 -3.26 -17.77 7.98
CA CYS A 169 -3.64 -16.44 8.44
C CYS A 169 -3.96 -16.50 9.94
N ALA A 170 -2.94 -16.62 10.78
CA ALA A 170 -3.08 -16.41 12.22
C ALA A 170 -3.02 -14.89 12.47
N SER A 171 -4.00 -14.34 13.19
CA SER A 171 -4.06 -12.94 13.59
C SER A 171 -2.89 -12.59 14.51
N SER A 172 -1.71 -12.33 13.91
CA SER A 172 -0.54 -11.86 14.62
C SER A 172 -0.54 -10.33 14.57
N GLU A 173 -0.83 -9.69 15.70
CA GLU A 173 -0.58 -8.27 15.84
C GLU A 173 0.92 -8.00 15.70
N GLY A 174 1.31 -7.29 14.64
CA GLY A 174 2.70 -6.85 14.41
C GLY A 174 3.59 -7.82 13.63
N GLY A 175 3.14 -9.04 13.30
CA GLY A 175 3.88 -10.00 12.48
C GLY A 175 3.82 -9.72 10.97
N PRO A 176 4.65 -10.41 10.16
CA PRO A 176 4.50 -10.40 8.72
C PRO A 176 3.14 -11.00 8.32
N ARG A 177 2.44 -10.38 7.37
CA ARG A 177 1.12 -10.84 6.87
C ARG A 177 1.00 -10.71 5.36
N TRP A 178 0.24 -11.61 4.73
CA TRP A 178 -0.11 -11.50 3.33
C TRP A 178 -1.15 -10.39 3.11
N VAL A 179 -0.96 -9.60 2.06
CA VAL A 179 -1.97 -8.71 1.47
C VAL A 179 -2.59 -9.39 0.26
N VAL A 180 -1.75 -10.07 -0.52
CA VAL A 180 -2.10 -10.95 -1.63
C VAL A 180 -1.23 -12.18 -1.46
N ALA A 181 -1.81 -13.28 -1.01
CA ALA A 181 -1.11 -14.54 -0.84
C ALA A 181 -0.95 -15.26 -2.18
N PRO A 182 0.12 -16.03 -2.36
CA PRO A 182 0.24 -16.91 -3.51
C PRO A 182 -0.79 -18.04 -3.42
N ASP A 183 -1.53 -18.22 -4.51
CA ASP A 183 -2.61 -19.20 -4.64
C ASP A 183 -2.34 -20.26 -5.72
N THR A 184 -1.25 -20.11 -6.49
CA THR A 184 -0.86 -21.00 -7.59
C THR A 184 0.65 -21.31 -7.57
N ARG A 185 1.06 -22.35 -8.31
CA ARG A 185 2.48 -22.74 -8.47
C ARG A 185 3.26 -21.83 -9.41
N THR A 186 2.56 -21.09 -10.27
CA THR A 186 3.14 -20.19 -11.27
C THR A 186 2.46 -18.83 -11.17
N PRO A 187 2.64 -18.10 -10.06
CA PRO A 187 2.02 -16.80 -9.92
C PRO A 187 2.60 -15.86 -10.97
N TRP A 188 1.76 -14.98 -11.49
CA TRP A 188 2.25 -13.85 -12.28
C TRP A 188 3.09 -12.94 -11.38
N LEU A 189 4.26 -12.52 -11.86
CA LEU A 189 5.17 -11.64 -11.13
C LEU A 189 5.46 -10.39 -11.96
N PRO A 190 5.27 -9.18 -11.43
CA PRO A 190 5.62 -7.95 -12.12
C PRO A 190 7.14 -7.91 -12.37
N GLY A 191 7.52 -7.57 -13.60
CA GLY A 191 8.90 -7.25 -13.95
C GLY A 191 9.30 -5.83 -13.54
N PRO A 192 10.58 -5.46 -13.77
CA PRO A 192 11.10 -4.16 -13.39
C PRO A 192 10.36 -3.00 -14.07
N ASP A 193 9.97 -3.15 -15.34
CA ASP A 193 9.29 -2.08 -16.09
C ASP A 193 7.86 -1.82 -15.54
N VAL A 194 7.17 -2.86 -15.07
CA VAL A 194 5.83 -2.74 -14.46
C VAL A 194 5.91 -2.05 -13.09
N LEU A 195 6.91 -2.41 -12.27
CA LEU A 195 7.12 -1.75 -10.98
C LEU A 195 7.57 -0.30 -11.15
N LEU A 196 8.42 -0.02 -12.14
CA LEU A 196 8.80 1.36 -12.51
C LEU A 196 7.57 2.18 -12.86
N TRP A 197 6.71 1.67 -13.75
CA TRP A 197 5.46 2.31 -14.14
C TRP A 197 4.59 2.67 -12.93
N ALA A 198 4.42 1.74 -11.99
CA ALA A 198 3.64 1.97 -10.77
C ALA A 198 4.27 3.06 -9.90
N CYS A 199 5.59 3.01 -9.68
CA CYS A 199 6.34 4.04 -8.94
C CYS A 199 6.15 5.43 -9.55
N VAL A 200 6.30 5.56 -10.87
CA VAL A 200 6.16 6.83 -11.60
C VAL A 200 4.75 7.39 -11.44
N ARG A 201 3.72 6.55 -11.63
CA ARG A 201 2.30 6.96 -11.52
C ARG A 201 1.95 7.44 -10.12
N VAL A 202 2.39 6.74 -9.08
CA VAL A 202 2.17 7.14 -7.69
C VAL A 202 2.87 8.47 -7.40
N SER A 203 4.10 8.64 -7.88
CA SER A 203 4.90 9.85 -7.65
C SER A 203 4.29 11.09 -8.33
N ARG A 204 3.83 10.97 -9.59
CA ARG A 204 3.14 12.06 -10.30
C ARG A 204 1.80 12.43 -9.66
N SER A 205 1.08 11.45 -9.12
CA SER A 205 -0.19 11.68 -8.42
C SER A 205 -0.01 12.42 -7.08
N ALA A 206 1.15 12.27 -6.44
CA ALA A 206 1.48 13.01 -5.23
C ALA A 206 1.77 14.49 -5.53
N SER A 207 2.40 14.77 -6.68
CA SER A 207 2.72 16.12 -7.16
C SER A 207 1.51 16.93 -7.61
N SER A 208 0.57 16.29 -8.31
CA SER A 208 -0.68 16.95 -8.73
C SER A 208 -1.56 17.34 -7.55
N ARG A 209 -1.30 16.75 -6.38
CA ARG A 209 -1.90 17.07 -5.10
C ARG A 209 -1.04 18.05 -4.28
N GLY A 210 -0.44 19.04 -4.96
CA GLY A 210 0.27 20.19 -4.36
C GLY A 210 -0.59 20.97 -3.34
N PRO A 211 -0.03 21.91 -2.54
CA PRO A 211 -0.37 22.18 -1.14
C PRO A 211 -1.74 22.85 -0.94
N ALA A 212 -2.82 22.16 -1.30
CA ALA A 212 -4.16 22.45 -0.83
C ALA A 212 -4.29 21.74 0.52
N HIS A 213 -4.14 22.52 1.59
CA HIS A 213 -4.67 22.37 2.96
C HIS A 213 -3.66 22.97 3.96
N SER A 214 -3.22 24.20 3.69
CA SER A 214 -2.83 25.08 4.78
C SER A 214 -4.11 25.39 5.56
N ILE A 215 -4.21 24.87 6.78
CA ILE A 215 -5.27 25.23 7.75
C ILE A 215 -5.00 26.64 8.31
N PHE A 216 -3.80 27.18 8.06
CA PHE A 216 -3.51 28.58 8.31
C PHE A 216 -4.10 29.42 7.19
N PRO A 217 -4.96 30.41 7.50
CA PRO A 217 -5.31 31.42 6.52
C PRO A 217 -4.01 32.06 6.03
N ARG A 218 -3.91 32.23 4.71
CA ARG A 218 -2.79 32.94 4.10
C ARG A 218 -2.71 34.31 4.78
N ALA A 219 -1.55 34.67 5.32
CA ALA A 219 -1.38 35.95 6.00
C ALA A 219 -1.87 37.05 5.06
N ASP A 220 -2.90 37.76 5.51
CA ASP A 220 -3.52 38.84 4.77
C ASP A 220 -2.45 39.93 4.64
N GLN A 221 -1.81 40.03 3.47
CA GLN A 221 -0.71 40.99 3.21
C GLN A 221 -1.19 42.45 3.25
N GLY A 222 -2.45 42.70 3.59
CA GLY A 222 -3.05 44.03 3.78
C GLY A 222 -3.24 44.45 5.23
N ALA A 223 -2.85 43.67 6.24
CA ALA A 223 -3.02 44.07 7.64
C ALA A 223 -2.04 45.20 8.02
N ASN A 224 -2.49 46.44 7.94
CA ASN A 224 -1.75 47.62 8.37
C ASN A 224 -1.79 47.70 9.92
N VAL A 225 -0.78 47.13 10.56
CA VAL A 225 -0.60 47.19 12.02
C VAL A 225 -0.13 48.59 12.40
N TYR A 226 -1.04 49.41 12.91
CA TYR A 226 -0.70 50.72 13.44
C TYR A 226 0.05 50.58 14.78
N ASP A 227 1.29 51.08 14.82
CA ASP A 227 2.08 51.19 16.04
C ASP A 227 1.51 52.31 16.93
N VAL A 228 0.85 51.93 18.02
CA VAL A 228 0.26 52.83 19.02
C VAL A 228 1.23 53.20 20.15
N SER A 229 2.52 52.90 20.01
CA SER A 229 3.54 53.17 21.05
C SER A 229 3.92 54.65 21.21
N ARG A 230 3.29 55.57 20.46
CA ARG A 230 3.51 57.02 20.60
C ARG A 230 2.22 57.73 21.02
N ARG A 231 1.91 57.69 22.31
CA ARG A 231 1.16 58.77 22.98
C ARG A 231 1.96 59.24 24.19
N ARG A 232 2.57 60.40 24.06
CA ARG A 232 2.84 61.32 25.17
C ARG A 232 2.05 62.60 24.89
#